data_AF-A0A5K3FJ94-F1
#
_entry.id   AF-A0A5K3FJ94-F1
#
_cell.length_a   1.000
_cell.length_b   1.000
_cell.length_c   1.000
_cell.angle_alpha   90.00
_cell.angle_beta   90.00
_cell.angle_gamma   90.00
#
_symmetry.space_group_name_H-M   'P 1'
#
loop_
_entity.id
_entity.type
_entity.pdbx_description
1 polymer ?
#
loop_
_entity_poly.entity_id
_entity_poly.type
_entity_poly.pdbx_seq_one_letter_code
_entity_poly.pdbx_strand_id
1 'polypeptide(L)'
;MASPVLFGVKVWPVLSMAILIIFYGLSFVDSSVFYFAITVARVLPPHYWFWTLFTFSFFNNRLLHVVFDMATVYLVDVVMFPSWNLSEVIRCCVLAQFFSSGLVVCTLFLGYACTFNLDLLWTTPICGLSPLLGAALVVARQLTPDNVLANLPLGKFRTKHIAFTMFFCFLILAVLHVTDYVHFLLLTYGALVTWVYLRFFQRHSNGDIGDTTDAFDFSG
;
A
#
# COMPACT_ATOMS: atom_id res chain seq x y z
N MET A 1 6.02 6.98 36.99
CA MET A 1 7.36 7.49 36.63
C MET A 1 7.49 7.33 35.12
N ALA A 2 7.23 8.41 34.37
CA ALA A 2 7.26 8.37 32.92
C ALA A 2 8.72 8.34 32.46
N SER A 3 9.12 7.32 31.71
CA SER A 3 10.40 7.33 31.01
C SER A 3 10.38 8.44 29.95
N PRO A 4 11.47 9.19 29.77
CA PRO A 4 11.56 10.14 28.67
C PRO A 4 11.64 9.33 27.38
N VAL A 5 10.64 9.47 26.52
CA VAL A 5 10.72 9.03 25.12
C VAL A 5 11.70 9.96 24.43
N LEU A 6 12.99 9.71 24.64
CA LEU A 6 14.04 10.29 23.83
C LEU A 6 13.75 9.85 22.39
N PHE A 7 13.82 10.80 21.45
CA PHE A 7 13.76 10.61 20.00
C PHE A 7 14.83 9.60 19.52
N GLY A 8 14.63 8.32 19.82
CA GLY A 8 15.35 7.22 19.21
C GLY A 8 14.78 7.07 17.82
N VAL A 9 15.34 7.79 16.86
CA VAL A 9 15.00 7.60 15.44
C VAL A 9 15.22 6.13 15.15
N LYS A 10 14.13 5.39 14.96
CA LYS A 10 14.24 3.97 14.63
C LYS A 10 15.03 3.88 13.32
N VAL A 11 16.03 3.00 13.31
CA VAL A 11 16.96 2.88 12.18
C VAL A 11 16.24 2.44 10.90
N TRP A 12 15.23 1.59 11.04
CA TRP A 12 14.55 0.98 9.89
C TRP A 12 13.73 1.95 9.01
N PRO A 13 12.88 2.88 9.51
CA PRO A 13 12.14 3.80 8.64
C PRO A 13 13.11 4.73 7.89
N VAL A 14 14.19 5.16 8.54
CA VAL A 14 15.22 5.99 7.92
C VAL A 14 15.92 5.25 6.79
N LEU A 15 16.29 3.98 7.02
CA LEU A 15 16.88 3.14 5.97
C LEU A 15 15.91 2.96 4.80
N SER A 16 14.63 2.67 5.06
CA SER A 16 13.61 2.53 4.01
C SER A 16 13.44 3.83 3.21
N MET A 17 13.38 4.99 3.89
CA MET A 17 13.28 6.29 3.22
C MET A 17 14.55 6.62 2.42
N ALA A 18 15.74 6.30 2.93
CA ALA A 18 16.98 6.47 2.20
C ALA A 18 17.02 5.61 0.92
N ILE A 19 16.54 4.36 1.00
CA ILE A 19 16.41 3.48 -0.17
C ILE A 19 15.47 4.11 -1.21
N LEU A 20 14.31 4.64 -0.80
CA LEU A 20 13.39 5.32 -1.71
C LEU A 20 14.05 6.51 -2.43
N ILE A 21 14.86 7.30 -1.72
CA ILE A 21 15.60 8.42 -2.31
C ILE A 21 16.67 7.93 -3.30
N ILE A 22 17.38 6.85 -2.97
CA ILE A 22 18.39 6.26 -3.87
C ILE A 22 17.72 5.76 -5.15
N PHE A 23 16.62 5.01 -5.05
CA PHE A 23 15.88 4.53 -6.21
C PHE A 23 15.22 5.65 -7.01
N TYR A 24 14.81 6.74 -6.35
CA TYR A 24 14.40 7.95 -7.05
C TYR A 24 15.57 8.58 -7.82
N GLY A 25 16.78 8.60 -7.26
CA GLY A 25 17.99 8.99 -7.99
C GLY A 25 18.26 8.11 -9.21
N LEU A 26 18.04 6.79 -9.10
CA LEU A 26 18.16 5.85 -10.22
C LEU A 26 17.09 6.06 -11.30
N SER A 27 15.97 6.70 -10.97
CA SER A 27 14.90 6.99 -11.94
C SER A 27 15.32 7.97 -13.04
N PHE A 28 16.37 8.78 -12.81
CA PHE A 28 16.95 9.68 -13.82
C PHE A 28 17.81 8.97 -14.87
N VAL A 29 18.17 7.70 -14.65
CA VAL A 29 18.87 6.90 -15.66
C VAL A 29 17.86 6.46 -16.71
N ASP A 30 18.18 6.71 -17.98
CA ASP A 30 17.36 6.28 -19.11
C ASP A 30 17.08 4.78 -19.02
N SER A 31 15.85 4.38 -19.36
CA SER A 31 15.37 2.98 -19.30
C SER A 31 15.24 2.36 -17.91
N SER A 32 15.54 3.06 -16.80
CA SER A 32 15.40 2.54 -15.43
C SER A 32 13.99 2.00 -15.12
N VAL A 33 12.96 2.72 -15.59
CA VAL A 33 11.55 2.34 -15.43
C VAL A 33 11.30 0.92 -15.95
N PHE A 34 11.96 0.52 -17.03
CA PHE A 34 11.72 -0.77 -17.64
C PHE A 34 12.22 -1.94 -16.78
N TYR A 35 13.36 -1.78 -16.10
CA TYR A 35 13.97 -2.82 -15.29
C TYR A 35 13.39 -2.91 -13.88
N PHE A 36 12.89 -1.80 -13.34
CA PHE A 36 12.41 -1.72 -11.95
C PHE A 36 10.89 -1.71 -11.80
N ALA A 37 10.15 -1.13 -12.74
CA ALA A 37 8.68 -1.14 -12.68
C ALA A 37 8.11 -2.42 -13.30
N ILE A 38 6.99 -2.88 -12.77
CA ILE A 38 6.23 -3.98 -13.36
C ILE A 38 5.55 -3.43 -14.62
N THR A 39 5.76 -4.11 -15.74
CA THR A 39 5.01 -3.91 -16.99
C THR A 39 4.31 -5.23 -17.32
N VAL A 40 3.00 -5.19 -17.56
CA VAL A 40 2.17 -6.41 -17.72
C VAL A 40 2.74 -7.32 -18.82
N ALA A 41 3.12 -6.74 -19.96
CA ALA A 41 3.67 -7.47 -21.10
C ALA A 41 5.00 -8.20 -20.79
N ARG A 42 5.76 -7.73 -19.80
CA ARG A 42 7.09 -8.28 -19.46
C ARG A 42 7.05 -9.31 -18.34
N VAL A 43 6.06 -9.22 -17.45
CA VAL A 43 5.84 -10.22 -16.41
C VAL A 43 5.24 -11.49 -17.00
N LEU A 44 4.38 -11.34 -18.01
CA LEU A 44 3.77 -12.46 -18.73
C LEU A 44 4.76 -13.10 -19.74
N PRO A 45 4.48 -14.33 -20.21
CA PRO A 45 5.24 -14.94 -21.30
C PRO A 45 5.32 -13.99 -22.50
N PRO A 46 6.48 -13.87 -23.19
CA PRO A 46 7.65 -14.76 -23.14
C PRO A 46 8.80 -14.30 -22.21
N HIS A 47 8.74 -13.12 -21.61
CA HIS A 47 9.91 -12.50 -20.97
C HIS A 47 10.14 -12.92 -19.50
N TYR A 48 9.08 -13.18 -18.73
CA TYR A 48 9.16 -13.69 -17.35
C TYR A 48 10.03 -12.85 -16.38
N TRP A 49 9.86 -11.52 -16.38
CA TRP A 49 10.63 -10.63 -15.50
C TRP A 49 10.13 -10.65 -14.05
N PHE A 50 10.22 -11.79 -13.37
CA PHE A 50 9.66 -11.95 -12.02
C PHE A 50 10.31 -11.07 -10.96
N TRP A 51 11.56 -10.63 -11.16
CA TRP A 51 12.23 -9.74 -10.23
C TRP A 51 11.53 -8.38 -10.10
N THR A 52 10.78 -7.93 -11.11
CA THR A 52 10.04 -6.67 -11.04
C THR A 52 8.95 -6.71 -9.97
N LEU A 53 8.45 -7.91 -9.60
CA LEU A 53 7.52 -8.10 -8.49
C LEU A 53 8.13 -7.76 -7.12
N PHE A 54 9.45 -7.67 -7.03
CA PHE A 54 10.12 -7.22 -5.82
C PHE A 54 10.59 -5.77 -5.95
N THR A 55 11.24 -5.43 -7.07
CA THR A 55 11.88 -4.13 -7.24
C THR A 55 10.90 -2.97 -7.41
N PHE A 56 9.67 -3.21 -7.88
CA PHE A 56 8.67 -2.15 -8.09
C PHE A 56 8.31 -1.40 -6.81
N SER A 57 8.42 -2.07 -5.66
CA SER A 57 8.06 -1.50 -4.36
C SER A 57 8.96 -0.32 -3.98
N PHE A 58 10.21 -0.30 -4.45
CA PHE A 58 11.18 0.73 -4.08
C PHE A 58 11.30 1.85 -5.11
N PHE A 59 10.72 1.67 -6.30
CA PHE A 59 10.92 2.56 -7.43
C PHE A 59 9.72 3.48 -7.65
N ASN A 60 9.98 4.78 -7.84
CA ASN A 60 9.00 5.73 -8.37
C ASN A 60 9.72 6.76 -9.25
N ASN A 61 9.03 7.23 -10.28
CA ASN A 61 9.54 8.23 -11.23
C ASN A 61 9.14 9.68 -10.88
N ARG A 62 8.02 9.88 -10.17
CA ARG A 62 7.52 11.21 -9.79
C ARG A 62 7.78 11.48 -8.32
N LEU A 63 8.32 12.67 -8.01
CA LEU A 63 8.62 13.11 -6.65
C LEU A 63 7.40 13.00 -5.72
N LEU A 64 6.21 13.34 -6.23
CA LEU A 64 4.95 13.26 -5.48
C LEU A 64 4.64 11.83 -5.00
N HIS A 65 4.95 10.80 -5.79
CA HIS A 65 4.79 9.41 -5.34
C HIS A 65 5.83 9.01 -4.30
N VAL A 66 7.08 9.50 -4.43
CA VAL A 66 8.11 9.28 -3.40
C VAL A 66 7.68 9.89 -2.06
N VAL A 67 7.08 11.08 -2.07
CA VAL A 67 6.54 11.72 -0.86
C VAL A 67 5.43 10.88 -0.24
N PHE A 68 4.50 10.36 -1.05
CA PHE A 68 3.47 9.44 -0.55
C PHE A 68 4.04 8.13 0.00
N ASP A 69 5.09 7.60 -0.61
CA ASP A 69 5.75 6.39 -0.13
C ASP A 69 6.50 6.62 1.19
N MET A 70 7.14 7.79 1.36
CA MET A 70 7.71 8.18 2.65
C MET A 70 6.63 8.32 3.73
N ALA A 71 5.50 8.94 3.41
CA ALA A 71 4.36 9.02 4.33
C ALA A 71 3.82 7.62 4.68
N THR A 72 3.82 6.69 3.72
CA THR A 72 3.41 5.30 3.91
C THR A 72 4.35 4.58 4.88
N VAL A 73 5.67 4.69 4.70
CA VAL A 73 6.66 4.12 5.63
C VAL A 73 6.46 4.65 7.05
N TYR A 74 6.20 5.96 7.20
CA TYR A 74 5.90 6.56 8.49
C TYR A 74 4.62 6.00 9.13
N LEU A 75 3.54 5.88 8.35
CA LEU A 75 2.28 5.32 8.84
C LEU A 75 2.45 3.86 9.27
N VAL A 76 3.21 3.06 8.52
CA VAL A 76 3.53 1.68 8.89
C VAL A 76 4.28 1.66 10.24
N ASP A 77 5.26 2.55 10.47
CA ASP A 77 5.99 2.62 11.74
C ASP A 77 5.15 3.05 12.94
N VAL A 78 4.22 3.98 12.74
CA VAL A 78 3.39 4.51 13.82
C VAL A 78 2.20 3.60 14.12
N VAL A 79 1.67 2.90 13.12
CA VAL A 79 0.44 2.12 13.26
C VAL A 79 0.73 0.63 13.47
N MET A 80 1.54 0.01 12.61
CA MET A 80 1.67 -1.46 12.59
C MET A 80 2.69 -1.95 13.62
N PHE A 81 3.86 -1.31 13.69
CA PHE A 81 4.95 -1.74 14.57
C PHE A 81 4.67 -1.64 16.08
N PRO A 82 3.92 -0.65 16.60
CA PRO A 82 3.60 -0.60 18.03
C PRO A 82 2.53 -1.62 18.43
N SER A 83 1.72 -2.06 17.46
CA SER A 83 0.57 -2.94 17.73
C SER A 83 0.88 -4.41 17.49
N TRP A 84 1.80 -4.73 16.57
CA TRP A 84 2.10 -6.11 16.18
C TRP A 84 3.58 -6.46 16.30
N ASN A 85 3.85 -7.76 16.36
CA ASN A 85 5.21 -8.30 16.27
C ASN A 85 5.80 -8.08 14.87
N LEU A 86 7.13 -7.97 14.78
CA LEU A 86 7.86 -7.76 13.52
C LEU A 86 7.47 -8.77 12.42
N SER A 87 7.34 -10.05 12.78
CA SER A 87 6.98 -11.11 11.83
C SER A 87 5.60 -10.90 11.21
N GLU A 88 4.65 -10.40 11.99
CA GLU A 88 3.28 -10.14 11.55
C GLU A 88 3.21 -8.91 10.64
N VAL A 89 3.95 -7.85 11.00
CA VAL A 89 4.09 -6.65 10.15
C VAL A 89 4.69 -7.02 8.79
N ILE A 90 5.80 -7.77 8.79
CA ILE A 90 6.44 -8.21 7.54
C ILE A 90 5.47 -9.07 6.71
N ARG A 91 4.76 -10.02 7.33
CA ARG A 91 3.80 -10.87 6.61
C ARG A 91 2.70 -10.03 5.97
N CYS A 92 2.10 -9.11 6.72
CA CYS A 92 1.06 -8.22 6.21
C CYS A 92 1.57 -7.36 5.04
N CYS A 93 2.76 -6.76 5.18
CA CYS A 93 3.36 -5.94 4.12
C CYS A 93 3.65 -6.73 2.85
N VAL A 94 4.24 -7.92 2.97
CA VAL A 94 4.55 -8.79 1.83
C VAL A 94 3.29 -9.25 1.13
N LEU A 95 2.27 -9.69 1.88
CA LEU A 95 0.99 -10.09 1.33
C LEU A 95 0.30 -8.93 0.60
N ALA A 96 0.25 -7.75 1.23
CA ALA A 96 -0.35 -6.57 0.63
C ALA A 96 0.34 -6.18 -0.68
N GLN A 97 1.67 -6.12 -0.74
CA GLN A 97 2.39 -5.77 -1.97
C GLN A 97 2.22 -6.83 -3.06
N PHE A 98 2.45 -8.11 -2.73
CA PHE A 98 2.48 -9.19 -3.71
C PHE A 98 1.10 -9.44 -4.33
N PHE A 99 0.07 -9.64 -3.52
CA PHE A 99 -1.26 -9.95 -4.04
C PHE A 99 -1.91 -8.75 -4.72
N SER A 100 -1.70 -7.53 -4.22
CA SER A 100 -2.27 -6.34 -4.86
C SER A 100 -1.63 -6.06 -6.21
N SER A 101 -0.31 -6.19 -6.33
CA SER A 101 0.36 -6.04 -7.63
C SER A 101 -0.11 -7.10 -8.62
N GLY A 102 -0.29 -8.35 -8.18
CA GLY A 102 -0.89 -9.42 -8.99
C GLY A 102 -2.31 -9.09 -9.45
N LEU A 103 -3.16 -8.58 -8.56
CA LEU A 103 -4.52 -8.15 -8.91
C LEU A 103 -4.52 -7.00 -9.93
N VAL A 104 -3.63 -6.01 -9.79
CA VAL A 104 -3.50 -4.93 -10.78
C VAL A 104 -3.05 -5.47 -12.14
N VAL A 105 -2.07 -6.37 -12.16
CA VAL A 105 -1.62 -7.03 -13.41
C VAL A 105 -2.79 -7.76 -14.07
N CYS A 106 -3.58 -8.52 -13.31
CA CYS A 106 -4.79 -9.18 -13.81
C CYS A 106 -5.81 -8.17 -14.35
N THR A 107 -6.07 -7.07 -13.64
CA THR A 107 -7.04 -6.04 -14.05
C THR A 107 -6.61 -5.33 -15.33
N LEU A 108 -5.33 -4.99 -15.48
CA LEU A 108 -4.82 -4.39 -16.71
C LEU A 108 -4.87 -5.37 -17.89
N PHE A 109 -4.56 -6.66 -17.65
CA PHE A 109 -4.67 -7.69 -18.67
C PHE A 109 -6.13 -7.91 -19.12
N LEU A 110 -7.08 -7.96 -18.18
CA LEU A 110 -8.51 -8.03 -18.50
C LEU A 110 -8.98 -6.76 -19.22
N GLY A 111 -8.52 -5.59 -18.79
CA GLY A 111 -8.79 -4.33 -19.47
C GLY A 111 -8.30 -4.33 -20.92
N TYR A 112 -7.12 -4.87 -21.17
CA TYR A 112 -6.63 -5.13 -22.52
C TYR A 112 -7.52 -6.10 -23.29
N ALA A 113 -7.92 -7.23 -22.69
CA ALA A 113 -8.81 -8.19 -23.35
C ALA A 113 -10.16 -7.60 -23.76
N CYS A 114 -10.68 -6.62 -23.00
CA CYS A 114 -11.93 -5.94 -23.32
C CYS A 114 -11.78 -4.79 -24.32
N THR A 115 -10.68 -4.04 -24.27
CA THR A 115 -10.50 -2.79 -25.05
C THR A 115 -9.57 -2.94 -26.25
N PHE A 116 -8.76 -4.00 -26.29
CA PHE A 116 -7.65 -4.21 -27.22
C PHE A 116 -6.62 -3.06 -27.23
N ASN A 117 -6.56 -2.25 -26.17
CA ASN A 117 -5.59 -1.17 -26.07
C ASN A 117 -4.23 -1.68 -25.54
N LEU A 118 -3.22 -1.67 -26.41
CA LEU A 118 -1.86 -2.10 -26.10
C LEU A 118 -1.15 -1.23 -25.06
N ASP A 119 -1.58 0.01 -24.85
CA ASP A 119 -1.01 0.92 -23.86
C ASP A 119 -1.16 0.37 -22.43
N LEU A 120 -2.27 -0.33 -22.15
CA LEU A 120 -2.49 -0.99 -20.86
C LEU A 120 -1.43 -2.06 -20.56
N LEU A 121 -0.83 -2.65 -21.60
CA LEU A 121 0.12 -3.74 -21.47
C LEU A 121 1.59 -3.26 -21.43
N TRP A 122 1.91 -2.22 -22.21
CA TRP A 122 3.29 -1.82 -22.50
C TRP A 122 3.70 -0.47 -21.90
N THR A 123 2.78 0.49 -21.80
CA THR A 123 3.11 1.88 -21.44
C THR A 123 2.74 2.24 -20.02
N THR A 124 2.00 1.36 -19.33
CA THR A 124 1.50 1.58 -17.98
C THR A 124 2.42 0.91 -16.93
N PRO A 125 3.36 1.65 -16.30
CA PRO A 125 4.22 1.10 -15.26
C PRO A 125 3.46 0.96 -13.94
N ILE A 126 3.63 -0.18 -13.27
CA ILE A 126 3.13 -0.40 -11.90
C ILE A 126 4.35 -0.28 -10.96
N CYS A 127 4.31 0.70 -10.06
CA CYS A 127 5.40 0.99 -9.12
C CYS A 127 4.91 1.66 -7.82
N GLY A 128 5.75 1.63 -6.78
CA GLY A 128 5.54 2.31 -5.50
C GLY A 128 4.96 1.45 -4.36
N LEU A 129 4.81 2.10 -3.19
CA LEU A 129 4.31 1.52 -1.95
C LEU A 129 2.82 1.80 -1.70
N SER A 130 2.08 2.22 -2.73
CA SER A 130 0.64 2.52 -2.62
C SER A 130 -0.20 1.37 -2.01
N PRO A 131 0.07 0.07 -2.25
CA PRO A 131 -0.66 -0.99 -1.56
C PRO A 131 -0.42 -1.02 -0.04
N LEU A 132 0.81 -0.72 0.42
CA LEU A 132 1.09 -0.58 1.85
C LEU A 132 0.35 0.60 2.48
N LEU A 133 0.10 1.67 1.73
CA LEU A 133 -0.72 2.79 2.20
C LEU A 133 -2.14 2.33 2.48
N GLY A 134 -2.75 1.61 1.53
CA GLY A 134 -4.06 0.98 1.72
C GLY A 134 -4.07 0.04 2.93
N ALA A 135 -3.04 -0.79 3.08
CA ALA A 135 -2.88 -1.69 4.21
C ALA A 135 -2.84 -0.93 5.55
N ALA A 136 -1.96 0.07 5.67
CA ALA A 136 -1.80 0.86 6.89
C ALA A 136 -3.09 1.59 7.28
N LEU A 137 -3.87 2.07 6.30
CA LEU A 137 -5.16 2.72 6.54
C LEU A 137 -6.22 1.76 7.09
N VAL A 138 -6.28 0.54 6.56
CA VAL A 138 -7.18 -0.51 7.07
C VAL A 138 -6.79 -0.90 8.50
N VAL A 139 -5.50 -1.10 8.74
CA VAL A 139 -4.97 -1.43 10.07
C VAL A 139 -5.26 -0.31 11.06
N ALA A 140 -4.99 0.95 10.69
CA ALA A 140 -5.27 2.11 11.54
C ALA A 140 -6.75 2.18 11.92
N ARG A 141 -7.65 1.95 10.95
CA ARG A 141 -9.09 1.90 11.18
C ARG A 141 -9.48 0.77 12.13
N GLN A 142 -8.89 -0.41 12.02
CA GLN A 142 -9.23 -1.56 12.86
C GLN A 142 -8.73 -1.38 14.30
N LEU A 143 -7.51 -0.87 14.48
CA LEU A 143 -6.88 -0.75 15.80
C LEU A 143 -7.38 0.47 16.59
N THR A 144 -7.63 1.59 15.92
CA THR A 144 -7.96 2.87 16.58
C THR A 144 -9.14 3.60 15.92
N PRO A 145 -10.32 2.96 15.80
CA PRO A 145 -11.45 3.50 15.03
C PRO A 145 -11.93 4.87 15.55
N ASP A 146 -11.86 5.09 16.86
CA ASP A 146 -12.37 6.30 17.52
C ASP A 146 -11.31 7.36 17.83
N ASN A 147 -10.05 7.13 17.45
CA ASN A 147 -9.01 8.13 17.67
C ASN A 147 -9.32 9.39 16.82
N VAL A 148 -9.28 10.56 17.47
CA VAL A 148 -9.59 11.84 16.84
C VAL A 148 -8.29 12.44 16.32
N LEU A 149 -8.19 12.58 15.00
CA LEU A 149 -6.95 13.02 14.34
C LEU A 149 -6.92 14.51 14.09
N ALA A 150 -8.09 15.08 13.82
CA ALA A 150 -8.24 16.50 13.59
C ALA A 150 -9.61 16.98 14.08
N ASN A 151 -9.62 18.11 14.79
CA ASN A 151 -10.84 18.84 15.09
C ASN A 151 -11.04 19.85 13.95
N LEU A 152 -11.91 19.51 12.99
CA LEU A 152 -12.31 20.41 11.91
C LEU A 152 -13.50 21.26 12.38
N PRO A 153 -13.71 22.46 11.81
CA PRO A 153 -14.84 23.32 12.15
C PRO A 153 -16.20 22.67 11.84
N LEU A 154 -16.22 21.65 10.98
CA LEU A 154 -17.42 20.87 10.61
C LEU A 154 -17.59 19.57 11.43
N GLY A 155 -16.68 19.26 12.36
CA GLY A 155 -16.79 18.07 13.23
C GLY A 155 -15.45 17.41 13.58
N LYS A 156 -15.51 16.42 14.48
CA LYS A 156 -14.34 15.63 14.90
C LYS A 156 -14.00 14.57 13.84
N PHE A 157 -12.88 14.73 13.16
CA PHE A 157 -12.41 13.77 12.16
C PHE A 157 -11.68 12.62 12.85
N ARG A 158 -12.32 11.46 12.82
CA ARG A 158 -11.84 10.22 13.43
C ARG A 158 -11.16 9.30 12.41
N THR A 159 -10.32 8.39 12.89
CA THR A 159 -9.59 7.41 12.06
C THR A 159 -10.48 6.57 11.17
N LYS A 160 -11.72 6.28 11.61
CA LYS A 160 -12.72 5.60 10.78
C LYS A 160 -13.00 6.28 9.44
N HIS A 161 -12.82 7.60 9.34
CA HIS A 161 -13.04 8.36 8.13
C HIS A 161 -11.79 8.46 7.24
N ILE A 162 -10.57 8.29 7.77
CA ILE A 162 -9.35 8.46 6.95
C ILE A 162 -9.34 7.50 5.77
N ALA A 163 -9.59 6.21 6.00
CA ALA A 163 -9.49 5.21 4.92
C ALA A 163 -10.42 5.57 3.75
N PHE A 164 -11.64 6.02 4.06
CA PHE A 164 -12.59 6.49 3.07
C PHE A 164 -12.13 7.79 2.41
N THR A 165 -11.73 8.81 3.18
CA THR A 165 -11.25 10.08 2.63
C THR A 165 -10.03 9.92 1.73
N MET A 166 -9.08 9.06 2.11
CA MET A 166 -7.89 8.76 1.29
C MET A 166 -8.24 8.03 0.01
N PHE A 167 -9.20 7.09 0.05
CA PHE A 167 -9.72 6.45 -1.15
C PHE A 167 -10.31 7.47 -2.13
N PHE A 168 -11.18 8.37 -1.67
CA PHE A 168 -11.75 9.41 -2.52
C PHE A 168 -10.70 10.43 -2.99
N CYS A 169 -9.72 10.75 -2.15
CA CYS A 169 -8.61 11.61 -2.54
C CYS A 169 -7.82 11.01 -3.72
N PHE A 170 -7.42 9.74 -3.63
CA PHE A 170 -6.72 9.05 -4.72
C PHE A 170 -7.58 8.90 -5.98
N LEU A 171 -8.90 8.68 -5.82
CA LEU A 171 -9.83 8.65 -6.93
C LEU A 171 -9.90 10.02 -7.65
N ILE A 172 -10.03 11.11 -6.89
CA ILE A 172 -10.08 12.47 -7.45
C ILE A 172 -8.74 12.82 -8.11
N LEU A 173 -7.61 12.51 -7.48
CA LEU A 173 -6.28 12.74 -8.06
C LEU A 173 -6.09 11.96 -9.37
N ALA A 174 -6.64 10.74 -9.45
CA ALA A 174 -6.64 9.95 -10.67
C ALA A 174 -7.54 10.58 -11.77
N VAL A 175 -8.75 11.01 -11.42
CA VAL A 175 -9.69 11.66 -12.37
C VAL A 175 -9.14 13.00 -12.88
N LEU A 176 -8.44 13.76 -12.03
CA LEU A 176 -7.79 15.00 -12.40
C LEU A 176 -6.44 14.79 -13.13
N HIS A 177 -6.05 13.54 -13.40
CA HIS A 177 -4.79 13.16 -14.04
C HIS A 177 -3.53 13.70 -13.30
N VAL A 178 -3.65 13.99 -12.00
CA VAL A 178 -2.51 14.38 -11.15
C VAL A 178 -1.66 13.16 -10.80
N THR A 179 -2.31 12.01 -10.65
CA THR A 179 -1.68 10.70 -10.41
C THR A 179 -2.22 9.67 -11.38
N ASP A 180 -1.40 8.69 -11.78
CA ASP A 180 -1.91 7.61 -12.62
C ASP A 180 -2.96 6.78 -11.86
N TYR A 181 -4.01 6.36 -12.57
CA TYR A 181 -5.09 5.52 -12.01
C TYR A 181 -4.58 4.19 -11.43
N VAL A 182 -3.39 3.74 -11.85
CA VAL A 182 -2.70 2.55 -11.31
C VAL A 182 -2.46 2.67 -9.81
N HIS A 183 -2.06 3.85 -9.32
CA HIS A 183 -1.82 4.06 -7.88
C HIS A 183 -3.11 3.96 -7.07
N PHE A 184 -4.24 4.40 -7.64
CA PHE A 184 -5.56 4.21 -7.05
C PHE A 184 -5.95 2.72 -6.99
N LEU A 185 -5.71 1.95 -8.07
CA LEU A 185 -5.95 0.51 -8.08
C LEU A 185 -5.07 -0.21 -7.05
N LEU A 186 -3.77 0.12 -6.98
CA LEU A 186 -2.83 -0.43 -6.01
C LEU A 186 -3.27 -0.17 -4.56
N LEU A 187 -3.68 1.06 -4.24
CA LEU A 187 -4.19 1.41 -2.93
C LEU A 187 -5.46 0.61 -2.59
N THR A 188 -6.37 0.50 -3.55
CA THR A 188 -7.66 -0.19 -3.37
C THR A 188 -7.46 -1.68 -3.14
N TYR A 189 -6.68 -2.35 -3.99
CA TYR A 189 -6.38 -3.76 -3.81
C TYR A 189 -5.53 -4.01 -2.57
N GLY A 190 -4.61 -3.11 -2.22
CA GLY A 190 -3.88 -3.15 -0.94
C GLY A 190 -4.81 -3.17 0.25
N ALA A 191 -5.76 -2.24 0.29
CA ALA A 191 -6.78 -2.20 1.33
C ALA A 191 -7.64 -3.48 1.36
N LEU A 192 -8.08 -3.98 0.19
CA LEU A 192 -8.89 -5.20 0.09
C LEU A 192 -8.13 -6.44 0.57
N VAL A 193 -6.91 -6.66 0.09
CA VAL A 193 -6.06 -7.79 0.48
C VAL A 193 -5.77 -7.75 1.97
N THR A 194 -5.40 -6.59 2.50
CA THR A 194 -5.16 -6.44 3.94
C THR A 194 -6.43 -6.67 4.76
N TRP A 195 -7.58 -6.17 4.32
CA TRP A 195 -8.84 -6.42 5.01
C TRP A 195 -9.17 -7.94 5.04
N VAL A 196 -9.04 -8.63 3.92
CA VAL A 196 -9.21 -10.11 3.86
C VAL A 196 -8.21 -10.81 4.78
N TYR A 197 -6.95 -10.38 4.77
CA TYR A 197 -5.91 -10.94 5.62
C TYR A 197 -6.25 -10.81 7.11
N LEU A 198 -6.58 -9.60 7.57
CA LEU A 198 -6.88 -9.36 8.99
C LEU A 198 -8.16 -10.06 9.42
N ARG A 199 -9.14 -10.14 8.53
CA ARG A 199 -10.41 -10.78 8.84
C ARG A 199 -10.29 -12.30 8.97
N PHE A 200 -9.53 -12.97 8.11
CA PHE A 200 -9.57 -14.44 8.00
C PHE A 200 -8.26 -15.16 8.29
N PHE A 201 -7.11 -14.49 8.18
CA PHE A 201 -5.80 -15.16 8.18
C PHE A 201 -4.86 -14.68 9.28
N GLN A 202 -5.11 -13.51 9.87
CA GLN A 202 -4.30 -12.99 10.98
C GLN A 202 -4.39 -13.93 12.17
N ARG A 203 -3.24 -14.35 12.69
CA ARG A 203 -3.18 -15.18 13.91
C ARG A 203 -2.95 -14.28 15.11
N HIS A 204 -3.88 -14.33 16.05
CA HIS A 204 -3.72 -13.66 17.33
C HIS A 204 -2.88 -14.52 18.28
N SER A 205 -2.17 -13.88 19.21
CA SER A 205 -1.39 -14.57 20.26
C SER A 205 -2.24 -15.50 21.13
N ASN A 206 -3.55 -15.29 21.14
CA ASN A 206 -4.52 -16.04 21.94
C ASN A 206 -4.92 -17.39 21.30
N GLY A 207 -4.42 -17.68 20.10
CA GLY A 207 -4.75 -18.89 19.33
C GLY A 207 -5.87 -18.69 18.31
N ASP A 208 -6.62 -17.58 18.41
CA ASP A 208 -7.68 -17.23 17.48
C ASP A 208 -7.13 -16.83 16.10
N ILE A 209 -7.88 -17.18 15.06
CA ILE A 209 -7.57 -16.85 13.66
C ILE A 209 -8.64 -15.90 13.14
N GLY A 210 -8.19 -14.75 12.63
CA GLY A 210 -9.04 -13.70 12.11
C GLY A 210 -9.65 -12.82 13.19
N ASP A 211 -10.65 -12.05 12.78
CA ASP A 211 -11.45 -11.20 13.66
C ASP A 211 -12.75 -11.94 14.02
N THR A 212 -12.87 -12.33 15.29
CA THR A 212 -13.96 -13.14 15.85
C THR A 212 -15.13 -12.30 16.39
N THR A 213 -15.14 -10.98 16.16
CA THR A 213 -16.18 -10.09 16.71
C THR A 213 -17.59 -10.42 16.18
N ASP A 214 -18.58 -10.40 17.09
CA ASP A 214 -20.01 -10.70 16.90
C ASP A 214 -20.74 -9.86 15.83
N ALA A 215 -20.09 -8.85 15.25
CA ALA A 215 -20.65 -7.99 14.20
C ALA A 215 -21.11 -8.76 12.95
N PHE A 216 -20.71 -10.03 12.81
CA PHE A 216 -21.05 -10.92 11.71
C PHE A 216 -21.61 -12.26 12.17
N ASP A 217 -21.94 -12.42 13.45
CA ASP A 217 -22.65 -13.60 13.89
C ASP A 217 -24.04 -13.54 13.25
N PHE A 218 -24.37 -14.58 12.49
CA PHE A 218 -25.72 -14.71 11.95
C PHE A 218 -26.64 -14.80 13.16
N SER A 219 -27.49 -13.79 13.34
CA SER A 219 -28.51 -13.79 14.38
C SER A 219 -29.42 -15.01 14.16
N GLY A 220 -29.12 -16.10 14.86
CA GLY A 220 -29.89 -17.33 14.91
C GLY A 220 -30.93 -17.29 16.01
#